data_AF-A0A8B9NW82-F1
#
_entry.id   AF-A0A8B9NW82-F1
#
_cell.length_a   1.000
_cell.length_b   1.000
_cell.length_c   1.000
_cell.angle_alpha   90.00
_cell.angle_beta   90.00
_cell.angle_gamma   90.00
#
_symmetry.space_group_name_H-M   'P 1'
#
loop_
_entity.id
_entity.type
_entity.pdbx_description
1 polymer ?
#
loop_
_entity_poly.entity_id
_entity_poly.type
_entity_poly.pdbx_seq_one_letter_code
_entity_poly.pdbx_strand_id
1 'polypeptide(L)'
;MSHFLDSISTIISVFYKHAKEDGDGSILSRREMKEFILKEFADNPHDPQTIDKVLQFLEWDGDGKIDFNEFLLLVFRVAKACYWYLQKGPGLK
;
A
#
# COMPACT_ATOMS: atom_id res chain seq x y z
N MET A 1 12.33 -2.80 -20.94
CA MET A 1 12.99 -1.76 -20.12
C MET A 1 13.86 -2.47 -19.11
N SER A 2 14.46 -1.79 -18.12
CA SER A 2 15.17 -2.50 -17.05
C SER A 2 14.15 -3.12 -16.08
N HIS A 3 14.47 -4.28 -15.47
CA HIS A 3 13.61 -4.93 -14.48
C HIS A 3 13.20 -4.00 -13.33
N PHE A 4 14.09 -3.06 -12.98
CA PHE A 4 13.80 -2.01 -12.01
C PHE A 4 12.65 -1.12 -12.48
N LEU A 5 12.73 -0.57 -13.70
CA LEU A 5 11.68 0.27 -14.26
C LEU A 5 10.37 -0.49 -14.50
N ASP A 6 10.43 -1.78 -14.82
CA ASP A 6 9.24 -2.63 -14.92
C ASP A 6 8.54 -2.80 -13.55
N SER A 7 9.31 -2.93 -12.48
CA SER A 7 8.79 -3.01 -11.10
C SER A 7 8.13 -1.69 -10.67
N ILE A 8 8.78 -0.55 -10.96
CA ILE A 8 8.21 0.78 -10.71
C ILE A 8 6.93 0.99 -11.53
N SER A 9 6.93 0.59 -12.80
CA SER A 9 5.74 0.66 -13.67
C SER A 9 4.59 -0.19 -13.13
N THR A 10 4.90 -1.34 -12.53
CA THR A 10 3.92 -2.20 -11.87
C THR A 10 3.27 -1.50 -10.67
N ILE A 11 4.05 -0.85 -9.81
CA ILE A 11 3.54 -0.09 -8.65
C ILE A 11 2.58 1.02 -9.12
N ILE A 12 2.98 1.78 -10.14
CA ILE A 12 2.15 2.84 -10.73
C ILE A 12 0.85 2.26 -11.30
N SER A 13 0.93 1.15 -12.03
CA SER A 13 -0.24 0.50 -12.64
C SER A 13 -1.23 -0.02 -11.60
N VAL A 14 -0.72 -0.53 -10.47
CA VAL A 14 -1.55 -0.96 -9.34
C VAL A 14 -2.29 0.22 -8.72
N PHE A 15 -1.63 1.36 -8.52
CA PHE A 15 -2.29 2.56 -8.00
C PHE A 15 -3.47 2.99 -8.88
N TYR A 16 -3.24 3.22 -10.17
CA TYR A 16 -4.29 3.65 -11.11
C TYR A 16 -5.43 2.63 -11.24
N LYS A 17 -5.15 1.33 -11.10
CA LYS A 17 -6.18 0.30 -11.13
C LYS A 17 -7.14 0.38 -9.94
N HIS A 18 -6.68 0.89 -8.82
CA HIS A 18 -7.46 0.97 -7.58
C HIS A 18 -8.09 2.35 -7.35
N ALA A 19 -7.54 3.42 -7.92
CA ALA A 19 -8.10 4.76 -7.94
C ALA A 19 -9.25 4.84 -8.98
N LYS A 20 -10.42 4.31 -8.64
CA LYS A 20 -11.57 4.16 -9.56
C LYS A 20 -12.67 5.19 -9.33
N GLU A 21 -12.80 5.70 -8.11
CA GLU A 21 -13.82 6.67 -7.73
C GLU A 21 -13.49 8.09 -8.22
N ASP A 22 -12.20 8.42 -8.34
CA ASP A 22 -11.77 9.71 -8.86
C ASP A 22 -11.69 9.68 -10.40
N GLY A 23 -12.26 10.69 -11.05
CA GLY A 23 -12.48 10.69 -12.50
C GLY A 23 -11.19 10.72 -13.33
N ASP A 24 -10.08 11.16 -12.74
CA ASP A 24 -8.75 11.13 -13.37
C ASP A 24 -7.84 10.00 -12.85
N GLY A 25 -8.31 9.21 -11.88
CA GLY A 25 -7.55 8.11 -11.26
C GLY A 25 -6.31 8.55 -10.49
N SER A 26 -6.19 9.84 -10.12
CA SER A 26 -5.03 10.38 -9.42
C SER A 26 -5.06 10.17 -7.90
N ILE A 27 -6.19 9.70 -7.36
CA ILE A 27 -6.46 9.66 -5.93
C ILE A 27 -7.21 8.36 -5.56
N LEU A 28 -6.83 7.76 -4.44
CA LEU A 28 -7.56 6.69 -3.77
C LEU A 28 -8.42 7.28 -2.66
N SER A 29 -9.69 6.87 -2.57
CA SER A 29 -10.45 7.11 -1.35
C SER A 29 -9.98 6.19 -0.23
N ARG A 30 -10.24 6.57 1.02
CA ARG A 30 -10.03 5.67 2.18
C ARG A 30 -10.70 4.32 2.01
N ARG A 31 -11.86 4.26 1.33
CA ARG A 31 -12.59 3.02 1.04
C ARG A 31 -11.79 2.14 0.06
N GLU A 32 -11.34 2.72 -1.04
CA GLU A 32 -10.57 1.99 -2.06
C GLU A 32 -9.24 1.49 -1.52
N MET A 33 -8.55 2.30 -0.70
CA MET A 33 -7.31 1.87 -0.04
C MET A 33 -7.57 0.76 0.97
N LYS A 34 -8.67 0.82 1.72
CA LYS A 34 -9.08 -0.27 2.63
C LYS A 34 -9.31 -1.57 1.87
N GLU A 35 -10.04 -1.52 0.76
CA GLU A 35 -10.29 -2.67 -0.10
C GLU A 35 -8.99 -3.22 -0.71
N PHE A 36 -8.08 -2.33 -1.15
CA PHE A 36 -6.76 -2.71 -1.64
C PHE A 36 -5.95 -3.45 -0.57
N ILE A 37 -5.85 -2.89 0.64
CA ILE A 37 -5.11 -3.51 1.75
C ILE A 37 -5.73 -4.88 2.10
N LEU A 38 -7.06 -4.94 2.23
CA LEU A 38 -7.73 -6.21 2.53
C LEU A 38 -7.46 -7.25 1.46
N LYS A 39 -7.44 -6.87 0.19
CA LYS A 39 -7.23 -7.80 -0.91
C LYS A 39 -5.78 -8.30 -1.01
N GLU A 40 -4.80 -7.41 -0.89
CA GLU A 40 -3.39 -7.75 -1.07
C GLU A 40 -2.76 -8.37 0.19
N PHE A 41 -3.37 -8.16 1.37
CA PHE A 41 -2.86 -8.67 2.66
C PHE A 41 -3.85 -9.63 3.38
N ALA A 42 -4.87 -10.15 2.68
CA ALA A 42 -5.96 -10.99 3.23
C ALA A 42 -5.51 -12.22 4.03
N ASP A 43 -4.38 -12.84 3.67
CA ASP A 43 -3.86 -14.02 4.36
C ASP A 43 -3.32 -13.69 5.77
N ASN A 44 -3.24 -12.41 6.11
CA ASN A 44 -2.94 -11.94 7.46
C ASN A 44 -4.22 -11.35 8.06
N PRO A 45 -4.81 -11.95 9.12
CA PRO A 45 -6.06 -11.48 9.71
C PRO A 45 -5.82 -10.15 10.42
N HIS A 46 -5.85 -9.05 9.67
CA HIS A 46 -5.69 -7.73 10.20
C HIS A 46 -6.99 -7.30 10.89
N ASP A 47 -6.88 -7.00 12.17
CA ASP A 47 -7.95 -6.36 12.94
C ASP A 47 -8.38 -5.06 12.23
N PRO A 48 -9.70 -4.82 12.04
CA PRO A 48 -10.20 -3.62 11.37
C PRO A 48 -9.64 -2.30 11.94
N GLN A 49 -9.40 -2.24 13.25
CA GLN A 49 -8.80 -1.08 13.92
C GLN A 49 -7.33 -0.88 13.52
N THR A 50 -6.62 -1.95 13.15
CA THR A 50 -5.25 -1.85 12.63
C THR A 50 -5.24 -1.25 11.24
N ILE A 51 -6.20 -1.61 10.37
CA ILE A 51 -6.30 -1.04 9.03
C ILE A 51 -6.64 0.45 9.10
N ASP A 52 -7.60 0.83 9.96
CA ASP A 52 -7.97 2.25 10.12
C ASP A 52 -6.79 3.08 10.66
N LYS A 53 -5.96 2.52 11.54
CA LYS A 53 -4.70 3.16 11.99
C LYS A 53 -3.66 3.28 10.89
N VAL A 54 -3.54 2.29 10.01
CA VAL A 54 -2.65 2.34 8.85
C VAL A 54 -3.12 3.44 7.89
N LEU A 55 -4.42 3.51 7.61
CA LEU A 55 -4.99 4.57 6.76
C LEU A 55 -4.72 5.96 7.35
N GLN A 56 -4.96 6.14 8.64
CA GLN A 56 -4.66 7.40 9.35
C GLN A 56 -3.18 7.75 9.33
N PHE A 57 -2.29 6.75 9.29
CA PHE A 57 -0.85 7.00 9.23
C PHE A 57 -0.39 7.41 7.82
N LEU A 58 -1.06 6.91 6.78
CA LEU A 58 -0.71 7.17 5.38
C LEU A 58 -1.23 8.53 4.90
N GLU A 59 -2.46 8.89 5.28
CA GLU A 59 -3.02 10.22 5.02
C GLU A 59 -2.42 11.23 6.00
N TRP A 60 -1.39 11.96 5.56
CA TRP A 60 -0.63 12.87 6.44
C TRP A 60 -1.11 14.32 6.35
N ASP A 61 -1.81 14.69 5.29
CA ASP A 61 -2.27 16.05 5.03
C ASP A 61 -3.70 16.34 5.55
N GLY A 62 -4.48 15.31 5.85
CA GLY A 62 -5.79 15.43 6.48
C GLY A 62 -6.95 15.68 5.52
N ASP A 63 -6.76 15.48 4.20
CA ASP A 63 -7.78 15.78 3.19
C ASP A 63 -8.82 14.64 2.98
N GLY A 64 -8.67 13.52 3.70
CA GLY A 64 -9.51 12.33 3.62
C GLY A 64 -9.26 11.44 2.39
N LYS A 65 -8.21 11.72 1.62
CA LYS A 65 -7.84 11.03 0.38
C LYS A 65 -6.43 10.45 0.51
N ILE A 66 -6.05 9.63 -0.47
CA ILE A 66 -4.71 9.05 -0.56
C ILE A 66 -4.16 9.29 -1.96
N ASP A 67 -3.18 10.19 -2.06
CA ASP A 67 -2.48 10.47 -3.31
C ASP A 67 -1.39 9.42 -3.60
N PHE A 68 -0.70 9.56 -4.74
CA PHE A 68 0.36 8.63 -5.10
C PHE A 68 1.57 8.66 -4.13
N ASN A 69 1.92 9.81 -3.57
CA ASN A 69 3.03 9.92 -2.61
C ASN A 69 2.69 9.18 -1.30
N GLU A 70 1.46 9.30 -0.84
CA GLU A 70 0.93 8.61 0.33
C GLU A 70 0.83 7.10 0.11
N PHE A 71 0.42 6.69 -1.09
CA PHE A 71 0.48 5.29 -1.49
C PHE A 71 1.91 4.73 -1.48
N LEU A 72 2.91 5.49 -1.94
CA LEU A 72 4.32 5.08 -1.90
C LEU A 72 4.83 4.88 -0.46
N LEU A 73 4.29 5.60 0.53
CA LEU A 73 4.63 5.34 1.94
C LEU A 73 4.26 3.92 2.37
N LEU A 74 3.11 3.39 1.94
CA LEU A 74 2.75 1.99 2.18
C LEU A 74 3.76 1.05 1.52
N VAL A 75 4.08 1.29 0.24
CA VAL A 75 5.03 0.46 -0.52
C VAL A 75 6.38 0.40 0.20
N PHE A 76 6.91 1.54 0.65
CA PHE A 76 8.18 1.57 1.38
C PHE A 76 8.11 0.85 2.73
N ARG A 77 7.00 0.97 3.45
CA ARG A 77 6.79 0.25 4.73
C ARG A 77 6.80 -1.26 4.53
N VAL A 78 6.06 -1.74 3.53
CA VAL A 78 5.98 -3.16 3.19
C VAL A 78 7.32 -3.68 2.68
N ALA A 79 7.96 -2.97 1.75
CA ALA A 79 9.28 -3.34 1.23
C ALA A 79 10.32 -3.43 2.35
N LYS A 80 10.34 -2.47 3.28
CA LYS A 80 11.19 -2.48 4.47
C LYS A 80 10.88 -3.70 5.35
N ALA A 81 9.61 -3.97 5.66
CA ALA A 81 9.21 -5.12 6.47
C ALA A 81 9.64 -6.45 5.83
N CYS A 82 9.43 -6.62 4.52
CA CYS A 82 9.88 -7.78 3.75
C CYS A 82 11.41 -7.93 3.79
N TYR A 83 12.15 -6.83 3.62
CA TYR A 83 13.61 -6.83 3.72
C TYR A 83 14.10 -7.32 5.09
N TRP A 84 13.47 -6.89 6.19
CA TRP A 84 13.79 -7.39 7.53
C TRP A 84 13.39 -8.85 7.74
N TYR A 85 12.23 -9.26 7.22
CA TYR A 85 11.76 -10.64 7.31
C TYR A 85 12.71 -11.62 6.60
N LEU A 86 13.14 -11.26 5.38
CA LEU A 86 14.09 -12.06 4.61
C LEU A 86 15.46 -12.17 5.29
N GLN A 87 15.91 -11.13 5.99
CA GLN A 87 17.12 -11.21 6.82
C GLN A 87 16.96 -12.11 8.04
N LYS A 88 15.74 -12.37 8.50
CA LYS A 88 15.42 -13.19 9.67
C LYS A 88 14.94 -14.62 9.32
N GLY A 89 15.31 -15.17 8.15
CA GLY A 89 14.94 -16.53 7.71
C GLY A 89 15.12 -17.63 8.80
N PRO A 90 14.43 -18.78 8.65
CA PRO A 90 13.95 -19.65 9.73
C PRO A 90 15.09 -20.28 10.55
N GLY A 91 15.56 -19.57 11.56
CA GLY A 91 16.71 -19.99 12.35
C GLY A 91 16.79 -19.40 13.75
N LEU A 92 15.68 -18.87 14.28
CA LEU A 92 15.61 -18.40 15.67
C LEU A 92 14.44 -19.08 16.38
N LYS A 93 14.70 -20.34 16.78
CA LYS A 93 14.22 -20.86 18.06
C LYS A 93 15.28 -20.56 19.11
#